data_AF-A0A535E295-F1
#
_entry.id   AF-A0A535E295-F1
#
_cell.length_a   1.000
_cell.length_b   1.000
_cell.length_c   1.000
_cell.angle_alpha   90.00
_cell.angle_beta   90.00
_cell.angle_gamma   90.00
#
_symmetry.space_group_name_H-M   'P 1'
#
loop_
_entity.id
_entity.type
_entity.pdbx_description
1 polymer ?
#
loop_
_entity_poly.entity_id
_entity_poly.type
_entity_poly.pdbx_seq_one_letter_code
_entity_poly.pdbx_strand_id
1 'polypeptide(L)'
;MEGRPADEAELLARAQRGDQGAFEEIVQRYQQVAFRVAYVITGSAPEAEDAAQEGMFKAYRALHTFRTGAEPRPWLLRIVANEARNRARSAGRRHQLQ
;
A
#
# COMPACT_ATOMS: atom_id res chain seq x y z
N MET A 1 4.15 -2.64 -17.43
CA MET A 1 5.09 -3.75 -17.23
C MET A 1 4.95 -4.16 -15.77
N GLU A 2 4.10 -5.13 -15.44
CA GLU A 2 4.09 -5.72 -14.10
C GLU A 2 5.34 -6.60 -14.00
N GLY A 3 6.22 -6.31 -13.05
CA GLY A 3 7.40 -7.15 -12.80
C GLY A 3 6.96 -8.53 -12.34
N ARG A 4 7.77 -9.56 -12.57
CA ARG A 4 7.37 -10.91 -12.17
C ARG A 4 7.39 -11.01 -10.65
N PRO A 5 6.57 -11.89 -10.03
CA PRO A 5 6.54 -12.05 -8.58
C PRO A 5 7.91 -12.30 -7.94
N ALA A 6 8.79 -13.03 -8.63
CA ALA A 6 10.18 -13.26 -8.19
C ALA A 6 11.01 -11.98 -8.16
N ASP A 7 10.86 -11.11 -9.16
CA ASP A 7 11.57 -9.83 -9.25
C ASP A 7 11.10 -8.88 -8.12
N GLU A 8 9.81 -8.93 -7.76
CA GLU A 8 9.23 -8.10 -6.68
C GLU A 8 9.64 -8.57 -5.28
N ALA A 9 9.69 -9.90 -5.07
CA ALA A 9 10.17 -10.46 -3.81
C ALA A 9 11.64 -10.11 -3.57
N GLU A 10 12.46 -10.08 -4.63
CA GLU A 10 13.85 -9.63 -4.55
C GLU A 10 13.97 -8.15 -4.19
N LEU A 11 13.16 -7.28 -4.81
CA LEU A 11 13.12 -5.86 -4.46
C LEU A 11 12.74 -5.64 -2.99
N LEU A 12 11.74 -6.35 -2.47
CA LEU A 12 11.40 -6.27 -1.05
C LEU A 12 12.53 -6.80 -0.14
N ALA A 13 13.21 -7.87 -0.53
CA ALA A 13 14.35 -8.39 0.22
C ALA A 13 15.52 -7.39 0.26
N ARG A 14 15.77 -6.68 -0.85
CA ARG A 14 16.75 -5.57 -0.89
C ARG A 14 16.31 -4.41 0.00
N ALA A 15 15.05 -4.00 -0.08
CA ALA A 15 14.49 -2.94 0.74
C ALA A 15 14.61 -3.24 2.25
N GLN A 16 14.39 -4.50 2.66
CA GLN A 16 14.62 -4.94 4.05
C GLN A 16 16.06 -4.75 4.53
N ARG A 17 17.04 -4.78 3.62
CA ARG A 17 18.46 -4.54 3.94
C ARG A 17 18.85 -3.06 3.89
N GLY A 18 17.88 -2.15 3.73
CA GLY A 18 18.11 -0.70 3.72
C GLY A 18 18.23 -0.09 2.32
N ASP A 19 18.01 -0.85 1.25
CA ASP A 19 18.01 -0.33 -0.12
C ASP A 19 16.71 0.46 -0.38
N GLN A 20 16.76 1.78 -0.17
CA GLN A 20 15.62 2.67 -0.38
C GLN A 20 15.13 2.68 -1.83
N GLY A 21 16.04 2.58 -2.80
CA GLY A 21 15.70 2.57 -4.23
C GLY A 21 14.89 1.33 -4.61
N ALA A 22 15.17 0.17 -3.97
CA ALA A 22 14.38 -1.03 -4.18
C ALA A 22 12.93 -0.87 -3.68
N PHE A 23 12.71 -0.14 -2.59
CA PHE A 23 11.35 0.16 -2.13
C PHE A 23 10.66 1.20 -3.02
N GLU A 24 11.37 2.21 -3.50
CA GLU A 24 10.83 3.20 -4.44
C GLU A 24 10.30 2.52 -5.71
N GLU A 25 11.04 1.54 -6.24
CA GLU A 25 10.59 0.77 -7.40
C GLU A 25 9.31 -0.03 -7.11
N ILE A 26 9.19 -0.60 -5.91
CA ILE A 26 7.94 -1.23 -5.45
C ILE A 26 6.79 -0.20 -5.41
N VAL A 27 7.01 0.98 -4.84
CA VAL A 27 5.98 2.03 -4.80
C VAL A 27 5.52 2.39 -6.20
N GLN A 28 6.44 2.62 -7.14
CA GLN A 28 6.11 2.95 -8.52
C GLN A 28 5.28 1.86 -9.22
N ARG A 29 5.62 0.58 -8.99
CA ARG A 29 4.87 -0.57 -9.54
C ARG A 29 3.46 -0.66 -8.96
N TYR A 30 3.30 -0.38 -7.67
CA TYR A 30 2.05 -0.63 -6.95
C TYR A 30 1.14 0.60 -6.79
N GLN A 31 1.61 1.82 -7.06
CA GLN A 31 0.85 3.06 -6.82
C GLN A 31 -0.54 3.06 -7.49
N GLN A 32 -0.61 2.59 -8.74
CA GLN A 32 -1.85 2.57 -9.53
C GLN A 32 -2.87 1.58 -8.95
N VAL A 33 -2.44 0.36 -8.63
CA VAL A 33 -3.34 -0.66 -8.07
C VAL A 33 -3.71 -0.34 -6.62
N ALA A 34 -2.80 0.24 -5.84
CA ALA A 34 -3.07 0.72 -4.49
C ALA A 34 -4.13 1.82 -4.50
N PHE A 35 -4.01 2.81 -5.38
CA PHE A 35 -5.02 3.85 -5.56
C PHE A 35 -6.37 3.23 -5.96
N ARG A 36 -6.42 2.32 -6.94
CA ARG A 36 -7.68 1.68 -7.36
C ARG A 36 -8.35 0.92 -6.21
N VAL A 37 -7.58 0.15 -5.44
CA VAL A 37 -8.10 -0.57 -4.27
C VAL A 37 -8.64 0.40 -3.23
N ALA A 38 -7.90 1.47 -2.94
CA ALA A 38 -8.35 2.49 -1.99
C ALA A 38 -9.62 3.19 -2.49
N TYR A 39 -9.70 3.53 -3.77
CA TYR A 39 -10.84 4.20 -4.39
C TYR A 39 -12.12 3.37 -4.31
N VAL A 40 -12.03 2.06 -4.57
CA VAL A 40 -13.18 1.14 -4.42
C VAL A 40 -13.71 1.13 -2.97
N ILE A 41 -12.85 1.38 -1.98
CA ILE A 41 -13.23 1.37 -0.56
C ILE A 41 -13.73 2.74 -0.09
N THR A 42 -13.10 3.83 -0.52
CA THR A 42 -13.40 5.18 -0.04
C THR A 42 -14.51 5.86 -0.85
N GLY A 43 -14.70 5.48 -2.12
CA GLY A 43 -15.60 6.17 -3.05
C GLY A 43 -15.19 7.62 -3.37
N SER A 44 -13.98 8.03 -2.98
CA SER A 44 -13.50 9.41 -3.06
C SER A 44 -12.03 9.40 -3.49
N ALA A 45 -11.70 10.12 -4.57
CA ALA A 45 -10.33 10.20 -5.09
C ALA A 45 -9.36 10.84 -4.07
N PRO A 46 -9.67 11.97 -3.42
CA PRO A 46 -8.80 12.53 -2.38
C PRO A 46 -8.52 11.55 -1.23
N GLU A 47 -9.56 10.90 -0.70
CA GLU A 47 -9.40 9.94 0.39
C GLU A 47 -8.65 8.67 -0.06
N ALA A 48 -8.77 8.30 -1.34
CA ALA A 48 -8.04 7.17 -1.92
C ALA A 48 -6.55 7.48 -2.11
N GLU A 49 -6.21 8.68 -2.56
CA GLU A 49 -4.82 9.14 -2.67
C GLU A 49 -4.14 9.11 -1.29
N ASP A 50 -4.78 9.71 -0.29
CA ASP A 50 -4.26 9.72 1.09
C ASP A 50 -4.12 8.30 1.66
N ALA A 51 -5.11 7.42 1.41
CA ALA A 51 -5.07 6.04 1.84
C ALA A 51 -3.92 5.25 1.20
N ALA A 52 -3.72 5.44 -0.10
CA ALA A 52 -2.66 4.77 -0.85
C ALA A 52 -1.28 5.24 -0.36
N GLN A 53 -1.09 6.55 -0.20
CA GLN A 53 0.18 7.12 0.29
C GLN A 53 0.50 6.64 1.71
N GLU A 54 -0.42 6.78 2.66
CA GLU A 54 -0.22 6.32 4.04
C GLU A 54 -0.04 4.81 4.11
N GLY A 55 -0.76 4.06 3.26
CA GLY A 55 -0.62 2.61 3.15
C GLY A 55 0.78 2.20 2.70
N MET A 56 1.33 2.87 1.69
CA MET A 56 2.72 2.65 1.23
C MET A 56 3.73 3.04 2.29
N PHE A 57 3.54 4.16 2.98
CA PHE A 57 4.42 4.57 4.08
C PHE A 57 4.39 3.59 5.27
N LYS A 58 3.21 3.06 5.60
CA LYS A 58 3.07 1.99 6.61
C LYS A 58 3.70 0.68 6.15
N ALA A 59 3.58 0.33 4.88
CA ALA A 59 4.29 -0.81 4.31
C ALA A 59 5.80 -0.65 4.45
N TYR A 60 6.35 0.52 4.15
CA TYR A 60 7.77 0.82 4.35
C TYR A 60 8.21 0.56 5.80
N ARG A 61 7.48 1.12 6.78
CA ARG A 61 7.77 0.91 8.21
C ARG A 61 7.63 -0.55 8.64
N ALA A 62 6.71 -1.28 8.02
CA ALA A 62 6.45 -2.69 8.30
C ALA A 62 7.32 -3.66 7.49
N LEU A 63 8.28 -3.19 6.68
CA LEU A 63 9.11 -4.05 5.82
C LEU A 63 9.78 -5.18 6.59
N HIS A 64 10.27 -4.93 7.79
CA HIS A 64 10.90 -5.93 8.66
C HIS A 64 9.98 -7.11 9.03
N THR A 65 8.65 -6.94 8.91
CA THR A 65 7.65 -7.99 9.17
C THR A 65 7.33 -8.84 7.93
N PHE A 66 7.76 -8.41 6.75
CA PHE A 66 7.51 -9.13 5.52
C PHE A 66 8.30 -10.44 5.51
N ARG A 67 7.62 -11.55 5.25
CA ARG A 67 8.24 -12.88 5.22
C ARG A 67 8.86 -13.12 3.85
N THR A 68 10.17 -13.38 3.82
CA THR A 68 10.87 -13.81 2.62
C THR A 68 10.17 -15.02 1.98
N GLY A 69 9.90 -14.94 0.67
CA GLY A 69 9.18 -15.97 -0.09
C GLY A 69 7.65 -15.82 -0.11
N ALA A 70 7.08 -14.87 0.64
CA ALA A 70 5.68 -14.48 0.45
C ALA A 70 5.51 -13.58 -0.78
N GLU A 71 4.28 -13.47 -1.30
CA GLU A 71 3.97 -12.54 -2.38
C GLU A 71 3.87 -11.09 -1.86
N PRO A 72 4.58 -10.12 -2.48
CA PRO A 72 4.51 -8.70 -2.12
C PRO A 72 3.11 -8.09 -2.28
N ARG A 73 2.43 -8.42 -3.39
CA ARG A 73 1.15 -7.82 -3.79
C ARG A 73 0.05 -7.93 -2.73
N PRO A 74 -0.30 -9.13 -2.22
CA PRO A 74 -1.38 -9.25 -1.25
C PRO A 74 -1.03 -8.59 0.08
N TRP A 75 0.24 -8.62 0.49
CA TRP A 75 0.71 -7.97 1.71
C TRP A 75 0.56 -6.45 1.64
N LEU A 76 1.05 -5.82 0.56
CA LEU A 76 0.93 -4.38 0.31
C LEU A 76 -0.54 -3.94 0.22
N LEU A 77 -1.33 -4.61 -0.63
CA LEU A 77 -2.72 -4.23 -0.86
C LEU A 77 -3.59 -4.41 0.39
N ARG A 78 -3.25 -5.35 1.29
CA ARG A 78 -3.92 -5.47 2.58
C ARG A 78 -3.69 -4.24 3.47
N ILE A 79 -2.46 -3.72 3.51
CA ILE A 79 -2.13 -2.52 4.29
C ILE A 79 -2.90 -1.31 3.73
N VAL A 80 -2.86 -1.11 2.41
CA VAL A 80 -3.60 -0.04 1.73
C VAL A 80 -5.11 -0.15 1.97
N ALA A 81 -5.68 -1.35 1.84
CA ALA A 81 -7.10 -1.56 2.09
C ALA A 81 -7.50 -1.26 3.54
N ASN A 82 -6.64 -1.57 4.51
CA ASN A 82 -6.88 -1.21 5.92
C ASN A 82 -6.90 0.31 6.11
N GLU A 83 -5.96 1.03 5.50
CA GLU A 83 -5.92 2.50 5.53
C GLU A 83 -7.15 3.14 4.88
N ALA A 84 -7.59 2.60 3.76
CA ALA A 84 -8.80 3.05 3.07
C ALA A 84 -10.05 2.82 3.93
N ARG A 85 -10.19 1.65 4.57
CA ARG A 85 -11.33 1.36 5.47
C ARG A 85 -11.34 2.28 6.69
N ASN A 86 -10.18 2.55 7.27
CA ASN A 86 -10.05 3.46 8.42
C ASN A 86 -10.50 4.88 8.06
N ARG A 87 -10.13 5.35 6.87
CA ARG A 87 -10.56 6.65 6.33
C ARG A 87 -12.05 6.70 6.04
N ALA A 88 -12.57 5.74 5.30
CA ALA A 88 -14.01 5.65 5.00
C ALA A 88 -14.88 5.65 6.26
N ARG A 89 -14.49 4.89 7.30
CA ARG A 89 -15.18 4.91 8.60
C ARG A 89 -15.11 6.26 9.29
N SER A 90 -14.00 6.99 9.16
CA SER A 90 -13.81 8.30 9.78
C SER A 90 -14.59 9.39 9.05
N ALA A 91 -14.68 9.33 7.73
CA ALA A 91 -15.52 10.21 6.92
C ALA A 91 -17.01 10.03 7.24
N GLY A 92 -17.49 8.78 7.37
CA GLY A 92 -18.87 8.51 7.79
C GLY A 92 -19.22 9.08 9.17
N ARG A 93 -18.28 9.05 10.14
CA ARG A 93 -18.47 9.70 11.45
C ARG A 93 -18.51 11.21 11.36
N ARG A 94 -17.70 11.84 10.51
CA ARG A 94 -17.75 13.31 10.28
C ARG A 94 -19.09 13.74 9.70
N HIS A 95 -19.66 12.94 8.79
CA HIS A 95 -20.97 13.22 8.19
C HIS A 95 -22.14 13.09 9.18
N GLN A 96 -22.03 12.26 10.23
CA GLN A 96 -23.07 12.14 11.26
C GLN A 96 -23.02 13.23 12.34
N LEU A 97 -21.97 14.04 12.38
CA LEU A 97 -21.79 15.13 13.36
C LEU A 97 -22.07 16.52 12.76
N GLN A 98 -22.46 16.57 11.49
CA GLN A 98 -22.93 17.77 10.79
C GLN A 98 -24.44 17.70 10.63
#